data_AF-A0A2M9T4G3-F1
#
_entry.id   AF-A0A2M9T4G3-F1
#
_cell.length_a   1.000
_cell.length_b   1.000
_cell.length_c   1.000
_cell.angle_alpha   90.00
_cell.angle_beta   90.00
_cell.angle_gamma   90.00
#
_symmetry.space_group_name_H-M   'P 1'
#
loop_
_entity.id
_entity.type
_entity.pdbx_description
1 polymer ?
#
loop_
_entity_poly.entity_id
_entity_poly.type
_entity_poly.pdbx_seq_one_letter_code
_entity_poly.pdbx_strand_id
1 'polypeptide(L)'
;MSFGKFFNTAVSAWMSQEGPNSDIVLSSRIRLARNIVDFRFPTLFSSEEAKQIVALFERAFVHRPYGEAGRFELLKMSELQPIEKRVLVEKHLISPHLAEDSPFGACLLSENEEISIMINEEDHIRIQCLFPGLQLAEALEAASELDDWIEGHVNYAFDERLGYLTSCPTNVGTGLRASVMMHLPALVLTQQINRIIPAINQLGLVVRGTYGEGSEALGNIFQISNQITLGKSEEDIVADLHTIVEQLIAQERAARQALVKTLGIQLEDKVFRSYGILANCRVIDSKEAAQCLSDVRLGIDLGYIKNVPRNILNELMILTQPGFLQQYAGGVLRPEERDVRRAALIRERLRMETRRKMEGDER
;
A
#
# COMPACT_ATOMS: atom_id res chain seq x y z
N MET A 1 5.49 3.68 -26.03
CA MET A 1 5.88 2.59 -25.11
C MET A 1 4.73 2.33 -24.14
N SER A 2 4.59 1.08 -23.69
CA SER A 2 3.40 0.46 -23.06
C SER A 2 3.10 0.91 -21.62
N PHE A 3 3.63 2.04 -21.15
CA PHE A 3 3.57 2.42 -19.74
C PHE A 3 2.16 2.72 -19.23
N GLY A 4 1.21 3.05 -20.11
CA GLY A 4 -0.16 3.36 -19.74
C GLY A 4 -0.84 2.27 -18.90
N LYS A 5 -0.43 1.00 -19.02
CA LYS A 5 -1.02 -0.11 -18.27
C LYS A 5 -0.96 0.10 -16.75
N PHE A 6 0.18 0.55 -16.22
CA PHE A 6 0.38 0.73 -14.78
C PHE A 6 -0.34 1.97 -14.22
N PHE A 7 -0.59 2.96 -15.07
CA PHE A 7 -1.23 4.21 -14.68
C PHE A 7 -2.75 4.24 -14.92
N ASN A 8 -3.30 3.26 -15.64
CA ASN A 8 -4.72 3.24 -16.01
C ASN A 8 -5.63 2.56 -14.97
N THR A 9 -5.07 1.76 -14.05
CA THR A 9 -5.84 1.03 -13.04
C THR A 9 -5.40 1.41 -11.63
N ALA A 10 -6.37 1.68 -10.75
CA ALA A 10 -6.10 2.04 -9.37
C ALA A 10 -5.64 0.86 -8.51
N VAL A 11 -6.24 -0.29 -8.78
CA VAL A 11 -6.05 -1.54 -8.06
C VAL A 11 -5.63 -2.55 -9.12
N SER A 12 -4.44 -3.11 -8.94
CA SER A 12 -3.91 -4.16 -9.79
C SER A 12 -4.80 -5.41 -9.71
N ALA A 13 -4.64 -6.31 -10.67
CA ALA A 13 -5.34 -7.59 -10.64
C ALA A 13 -5.04 -8.38 -9.35
N TRP A 14 -3.84 -8.24 -8.76
CA TRP A 14 -3.51 -8.87 -7.48
C TRP A 14 -4.16 -8.16 -6.28
N MET A 15 -4.23 -6.83 -6.25
CA MET A 15 -4.89 -6.09 -5.15
C MET A 15 -6.40 -6.34 -5.09
N SER A 16 -6.97 -6.91 -6.15
CA SER A 16 -8.39 -7.23 -6.26
C SER A 16 -8.74 -8.63 -5.72
N GLN A 17 -7.75 -9.49 -5.47
CA GLN A 17 -7.97 -10.86 -5.02
C GLN A 17 -8.38 -10.92 -3.54
N GLU A 18 -9.17 -11.93 -3.18
CA GLU A 18 -9.51 -12.19 -1.78
C GLU A 18 -8.38 -12.97 -1.11
N GLY A 19 -7.65 -12.33 -0.20
CA GLY A 19 -6.67 -12.99 0.67
C GLY A 19 -7.24 -13.38 2.04
N PRO A 20 -6.48 -14.12 2.87
CA PRO A 20 -6.85 -14.42 4.24
C PRO A 20 -7.16 -13.15 5.05
N ASN A 21 -8.27 -13.15 5.80
CA ASN A 21 -8.71 -12.02 6.63
C ASN A 21 -8.83 -10.67 5.88
N SER A 22 -9.11 -10.70 4.58
CA SER A 22 -9.22 -9.52 3.73
C SER A 22 -10.37 -8.56 4.08
N ASP A 23 -11.27 -8.95 4.98
CA ASP A 23 -12.31 -8.10 5.57
C ASP A 23 -11.69 -6.96 6.41
N ILE A 24 -10.59 -7.24 7.10
CA ILE A 24 -9.90 -6.28 7.97
C ILE A 24 -8.51 -5.94 7.45
N VAL A 25 -7.77 -6.92 6.95
CA VAL A 25 -6.42 -6.72 6.41
C VAL A 25 -6.52 -6.39 4.93
N LEU A 26 -6.07 -5.21 4.54
CA LEU A 26 -6.07 -4.79 3.13
C LEU A 26 -4.91 -5.44 2.37
N SER A 27 -3.71 -5.40 2.95
CA SER A 27 -2.52 -5.96 2.33
C SER A 27 -1.43 -6.28 3.34
N SER A 28 -0.56 -7.22 2.95
CA SER A 28 0.71 -7.55 3.57
C SER A 28 1.84 -7.12 2.66
N ARG A 29 2.93 -6.62 3.25
CA ARG A 29 4.06 -6.07 2.51
C ARG A 29 5.37 -6.41 3.17
N ILE A 30 6.29 -6.97 2.41
CA ILE A 30 7.69 -7.17 2.78
C ILE A 30 8.56 -6.24 1.96
N ARG A 31 9.53 -5.61 2.62
CA ARG A 31 10.58 -4.83 1.95
C ARG A 31 11.96 -5.24 2.44
N LEU A 32 12.89 -5.43 1.53
CA LEU A 32 14.29 -5.75 1.81
C LEU A 32 15.17 -4.63 1.23
N ALA A 33 15.99 -4.02 2.08
CA ALA A 33 16.94 -2.98 1.69
C ALA A 33 18.35 -3.56 1.56
N ARG A 34 19.01 -3.28 0.43
CA ARG A 34 20.37 -3.74 0.13
C ARG A 34 21.17 -2.62 -0.53
N ASN A 35 22.47 -2.57 -0.24
CA ASN A 35 23.42 -1.78 -1.01
C ASN A 35 24.37 -2.70 -1.76
N ILE A 36 24.78 -2.29 -2.95
CA ILE A 36 25.74 -3.00 -3.80
C ILE A 36 27.18 -2.60 -3.41
N VAL A 37 28.10 -3.57 -3.39
CA VAL A 37 29.55 -3.31 -3.21
C VAL A 37 30.11 -2.41 -4.33
N ASP A 38 31.28 -1.81 -4.09
CA ASP A 38 32.01 -0.94 -5.04
C ASP A 38 31.28 0.35 -5.48
N PHE A 39 30.07 0.59 -4.98
CA PHE A 39 29.36 1.86 -5.11
C PHE A 39 29.27 2.57 -3.75
N ARG A 40 29.48 3.89 -3.75
CA ARG A 40 29.18 4.73 -2.58
C ARG A 40 27.68 4.68 -2.30
N PHE A 41 27.27 4.74 -1.03
CA PHE A 41 25.85 4.78 -0.66
C PHE A 41 25.13 6.01 -1.25
N PRO A 42 23.79 5.96 -1.42
CA PRO A 42 23.00 7.03 -2.05
C PRO A 42 23.19 8.42 -1.44
N THR A 43 23.53 8.47 -0.15
CA THR A 43 23.83 9.72 0.57
C THR A 43 25.08 10.44 0.07
N LEU A 44 25.99 9.75 -0.63
CA LEU A 44 27.30 10.25 -1.05
C LEU A 44 27.64 9.99 -2.53
N PHE A 45 26.87 9.16 -3.23
CA PHE A 45 27.17 8.78 -4.60
C PHE A 45 27.03 9.95 -5.59
N SER A 46 27.67 9.80 -6.74
CA SER A 46 27.54 10.71 -7.87
C SER A 46 26.36 10.31 -8.75
N SER A 47 25.87 11.25 -9.56
CA SER A 47 24.85 10.97 -10.58
C SER A 47 25.30 9.89 -11.58
N GLU A 48 26.60 9.80 -11.86
CA GLU A 48 27.15 8.78 -12.74
C GLU A 48 27.11 7.38 -12.11
N GLU A 49 27.42 7.24 -10.81
CA GLU A 49 27.22 5.98 -10.08
C GLU A 49 25.74 5.57 -10.08
N ALA A 50 24.83 6.51 -9.82
CA ALA A 50 23.40 6.23 -9.84
C ALA A 50 22.94 5.67 -11.21
N LYS A 51 23.40 6.27 -12.32
CA LYS A 51 23.14 5.77 -13.68
C LYS A 51 23.77 4.41 -13.94
N GLN A 52 24.96 4.15 -13.42
CA GLN A 52 25.62 2.85 -13.56
C GLN A 52 24.83 1.74 -12.86
N ILE A 53 24.27 2.02 -11.67
CA ILE A 53 23.40 1.09 -10.94
C ILE A 53 22.13 0.82 -11.76
N VAL A 54 21.47 1.86 -12.29
CA VAL A 54 20.29 1.67 -13.16
C VAL A 54 20.63 0.83 -14.40
N ALA A 55 21.77 1.10 -15.06
CA ALA A 55 22.21 0.36 -16.23
C ALA A 55 22.60 -1.10 -15.91
N LEU A 56 23.07 -1.38 -14.68
CA LEU A 56 23.31 -2.74 -14.20
C LEU A 56 21.98 -3.52 -14.12
N PHE A 57 20.96 -2.95 -13.48
CA PHE A 57 19.63 -3.55 -13.39
C PHE A 57 18.95 -3.69 -14.76
N GLU A 58 19.09 -2.68 -15.61
CA GLU A 58 18.54 -2.70 -16.97
C GLU A 58 19.11 -3.89 -17.77
N ARG A 59 20.43 -4.12 -17.71
CA ARG A 59 21.07 -5.23 -18.42
C ARG A 59 20.72 -6.61 -17.83
N ALA A 60 20.57 -6.70 -16.51
CA ALA A 60 20.37 -7.99 -15.84
C ALA A 60 18.91 -8.48 -15.90
N PHE A 61 17.93 -7.56 -15.89
CA PHE A 61 16.56 -7.90 -15.52
C PHE A 61 15.46 -7.36 -16.45
N VAL A 62 15.72 -6.36 -17.30
CA VAL A 62 14.67 -5.82 -18.16
C VAL A 62 14.16 -6.86 -19.16
N HIS A 63 12.84 -6.99 -19.23
CA HIS A 63 12.13 -8.01 -20.02
C HIS A 63 12.41 -9.46 -19.63
N ARG A 64 13.09 -9.70 -18.51
CA ARG A 64 13.30 -11.04 -17.99
C ARG A 64 11.99 -11.55 -17.37
N PRO A 65 11.53 -12.75 -17.74
CA PRO A 65 10.38 -13.35 -17.09
C PRO A 65 10.75 -13.80 -15.67
N TYR A 66 9.82 -13.64 -14.75
CA TYR A 66 9.93 -14.07 -13.36
C TYR A 66 8.65 -14.81 -12.96
N GLY A 67 8.70 -16.15 -13.06
CA GLY A 67 7.60 -17.03 -12.69
C GLY A 67 6.25 -16.61 -13.28
N GLU A 68 5.23 -16.64 -12.42
CA GLU A 68 3.86 -16.21 -12.75
C GLU A 68 3.68 -14.68 -12.68
N ALA A 69 4.63 -13.94 -12.09
CA ALA A 69 4.60 -12.47 -12.02
C ALA A 69 4.81 -11.79 -13.39
N GLY A 70 5.18 -12.57 -14.40
CA GLY A 70 5.36 -12.12 -15.78
C GLY A 70 6.72 -11.48 -16.00
N ARG A 71 6.78 -10.46 -16.87
CA ARG A 71 8.03 -9.74 -17.15
C ARG A 71 8.17 -8.51 -16.27
N PHE A 72 9.41 -8.08 -16.11
CA PHE A 72 9.72 -6.81 -15.49
C PHE A 72 9.79 -5.67 -16.53
N GLU A 73 9.11 -4.56 -16.21
CA GLU A 73 9.25 -3.27 -16.88
C GLU A 73 10.06 -2.31 -16.00
N LEU A 74 11.04 -1.62 -16.60
CA LEU A 74 11.86 -0.62 -15.90
C LEU A 74 11.27 0.77 -16.12
N LEU A 75 10.85 1.40 -15.03
CA LEU A 75 10.32 2.76 -14.99
C LEU A 75 11.39 3.71 -14.45
N LYS A 76 12.03 4.49 -15.32
CA LYS A 76 13.08 5.43 -14.93
C LYS A 76 12.48 6.75 -14.46
N MET A 77 12.85 7.22 -13.28
CA MET A 77 12.33 8.48 -12.73
C MET A 77 12.72 9.70 -13.60
N SER A 78 13.80 9.62 -14.37
CA SER A 78 14.19 10.66 -15.33
C SER A 78 13.27 10.75 -16.55
N GLU A 79 12.46 9.73 -16.82
CA GLU A 79 11.58 9.61 -17.99
C GLU A 79 10.11 9.82 -17.64
N LEU A 80 9.76 9.76 -16.35
CA LEU A 80 8.39 9.93 -15.85
C LEU A 80 8.06 11.39 -15.53
N GLN A 81 6.84 11.78 -15.86
CA GLN A 81 6.25 13.05 -15.45
C GLN A 81 5.96 13.05 -13.94
N PRO A 82 5.96 14.22 -13.27
CA PRO A 82 5.67 14.31 -11.84
C PRO A 82 4.33 13.67 -11.44
N ILE A 83 3.33 13.74 -12.31
CA ILE A 83 2.01 13.13 -12.08
C ILE A 83 2.07 11.60 -12.13
N GLU A 84 2.82 11.02 -13.06
CA GLU A 84 3.03 9.57 -13.18
C GLU A 84 3.75 9.03 -11.94
N LYS A 85 4.78 9.73 -11.47
CA LYS A 85 5.46 9.39 -10.20
C LYS A 85 4.50 9.41 -9.01
N ARG A 86 3.67 10.45 -8.91
CA ARG A 86 2.68 10.59 -7.84
C ARG A 86 1.66 9.45 -7.84
N VAL A 87 1.22 9.02 -9.01
CA VAL A 87 0.32 7.87 -9.18
C VAL A 87 0.97 6.59 -8.65
N LEU A 88 2.24 6.33 -8.96
CA LEU A 88 2.96 5.15 -8.42
C LEU A 88 3.09 5.20 -6.89
N VAL A 89 3.27 6.38 -6.31
CA VAL A 89 3.27 6.57 -4.85
C VAL A 89 1.89 6.24 -4.26
N GLU A 90 0.83 6.75 -4.87
CA GLU A 90 -0.55 6.54 -4.41
C GLU A 90 -1.00 5.07 -4.54
N LYS A 91 -0.44 4.33 -5.51
CA LYS A 91 -0.58 2.86 -5.63
C LYS A 91 0.30 2.07 -4.67
N HIS A 92 1.11 2.73 -3.83
CA HIS A 92 2.11 2.12 -2.95
C HIS A 92 3.20 1.32 -3.66
N LEU A 93 3.40 1.53 -4.97
CA LEU A 93 4.40 0.83 -5.77
C LEU A 93 5.79 1.43 -5.60
N ILE A 94 5.88 2.74 -5.38
CA ILE A 94 7.14 3.43 -5.04
C ILE A 94 6.99 4.29 -3.79
N SER A 95 8.11 4.67 -3.18
CA SER A 95 8.12 5.60 -2.05
C SER A 95 8.04 7.06 -2.52
N PRO A 96 7.57 7.99 -1.65
CA PRO A 96 7.68 9.42 -1.91
C PRO A 96 9.12 9.87 -2.17
N HIS A 97 10.10 9.31 -1.43
CA HIS A 97 11.52 9.63 -1.61
C HIS A 97 12.00 9.29 -3.03
N LEU A 98 11.62 8.13 -3.58
CA LEU A 98 11.98 7.79 -4.97
C LEU A 98 11.37 8.78 -5.98
N ALA A 99 10.14 9.22 -5.73
CA ALA A 99 9.43 10.13 -6.62
C ALA A 99 10.01 11.56 -6.61
N GLU A 100 10.42 12.05 -5.44
CA GLU A 100 10.77 13.45 -5.20
C GLU A 100 12.29 13.70 -5.13
N ASP A 101 13.05 12.80 -4.50
CA ASP A 101 14.45 13.03 -4.13
C ASP A 101 15.47 12.22 -4.96
N SER A 102 15.00 11.23 -5.73
CA SER A 102 15.86 10.34 -6.54
C SER A 102 15.77 10.66 -8.05
N PRO A 103 16.52 11.65 -8.57
CA PRO A 103 16.44 12.07 -9.98
C PRO A 103 16.86 10.94 -10.96
N PHE A 104 17.81 10.10 -10.56
CA PHE A 104 18.25 8.90 -11.27
C PHE A 104 17.75 7.62 -10.57
N GLY A 105 16.61 7.72 -9.89
CA GLY A 105 15.88 6.57 -9.37
C GLY A 105 15.23 5.77 -10.49
N ALA A 106 14.94 4.51 -10.22
CA ALA A 106 14.10 3.70 -11.09
C ALA A 106 13.26 2.69 -10.29
N CYS A 107 12.25 2.14 -10.93
CA CYS A 107 11.42 1.08 -10.38
C CYS A 107 11.32 -0.07 -11.39
N LEU A 108 11.75 -1.26 -11.00
CA LEU A 108 11.51 -2.48 -11.74
C LEU A 108 10.17 -3.07 -11.29
N LEU A 109 9.18 -3.05 -12.17
CA LEU A 109 7.81 -3.41 -11.83
C LEU A 109 7.37 -4.65 -12.61
N SER A 110 6.84 -5.63 -11.88
CA SER A 110 6.25 -6.84 -12.47
C SER A 110 4.98 -6.51 -13.26
N GLU A 111 4.65 -7.31 -14.29
CA GLU A 111 3.46 -7.12 -15.13
C GLU A 111 2.14 -7.18 -14.34
N ASN A 112 2.12 -7.91 -13.22
CA ASN A 112 0.98 -8.00 -12.31
C ASN A 112 0.98 -6.90 -11.23
N GLU A 113 2.10 -6.20 -11.01
CA GLU A 113 2.37 -5.18 -9.97
C GLU A 113 2.60 -5.72 -8.54
N GLU A 114 2.77 -7.03 -8.35
CA GLU A 114 2.98 -7.66 -7.04
C GLU A 114 4.37 -7.37 -6.49
N ILE A 115 5.34 -7.36 -7.40
CA ILE A 115 6.76 -7.08 -7.14
C ILE A 115 7.09 -5.70 -7.68
N SER A 116 7.70 -4.88 -6.82
CA SER A 116 8.31 -3.59 -7.14
C SER A 116 9.72 -3.53 -6.55
N ILE A 117 10.74 -3.35 -7.39
CA ILE A 117 12.12 -3.18 -6.96
C ILE A 117 12.52 -1.74 -7.20
N MET A 118 12.60 -0.95 -6.14
CA MET A 118 13.05 0.44 -6.21
C MET A 118 14.58 0.48 -6.23
N ILE A 119 15.11 1.31 -7.12
CA ILE A 119 16.55 1.45 -7.38
C ILE A 119 16.95 2.90 -7.10
N ASN A 120 18.05 3.09 -6.36
CA ASN A 120 18.59 4.38 -5.93
C ASN A 120 17.59 5.19 -5.08
N GLU A 121 17.04 4.58 -4.03
CA GLU A 121 16.23 5.28 -3.03
C GLU A 121 17.09 5.71 -1.83
N GLU A 122 16.72 5.37 -0.58
CA GLU A 122 17.61 5.55 0.59
C GLU A 122 18.79 4.56 0.55
N ASP A 123 18.56 3.41 -0.09
CA ASP A 123 19.53 2.35 -0.37
C ASP A 123 19.55 2.08 -1.88
N HIS A 124 20.61 1.43 -2.40
CA HIS A 124 20.73 1.12 -3.83
C HIS A 124 19.57 0.27 -4.34
N ILE A 125 19.10 -0.67 -3.52
CA ILE A 125 18.06 -1.63 -3.86
C ILE A 125 17.06 -1.69 -2.71
N ARG A 126 15.78 -1.59 -3.06
CA ARG A 126 14.68 -1.84 -2.14
C ARG A 126 13.64 -2.73 -2.81
N ILE A 127 13.75 -4.02 -2.52
CA ILE A 127 12.81 -5.05 -2.98
C ILE A 127 11.50 -4.84 -2.22
N GLN A 128 10.36 -4.94 -2.90
CA GLN A 128 9.04 -4.87 -2.31
C GLN A 128 8.13 -5.93 -2.92
N CYS A 129 7.56 -6.78 -2.06
CA CYS A 129 6.52 -7.73 -2.41
C CYS A 129 5.22 -7.34 -1.68
N LEU A 130 4.12 -7.31 -2.42
CA LEU A 130 2.81 -6.88 -1.96
C LEU A 130 1.77 -7.98 -2.17
N PHE A 131 1.10 -8.39 -1.11
CA PHE A 131 0.07 -9.44 -1.13
C PHE A 131 -1.27 -8.94 -0.57
N PRO A 132 -2.41 -9.42 -1.08
CA PRO A 132 -3.72 -9.04 -0.57
C PRO A 132 -4.03 -9.77 0.74
N GLY A 133 -4.70 -9.13 1.70
CA GLY A 133 -4.98 -9.76 2.99
C GLY A 133 -3.74 -10.04 3.84
N LEU A 134 -3.86 -10.97 4.79
CA LEU A 134 -2.79 -11.36 5.70
C LEU A 134 -2.00 -12.54 5.12
N GLN A 135 -0.87 -12.24 4.49
CA GLN A 135 0.02 -13.19 3.81
C GLN A 135 1.48 -12.77 3.99
N LEU A 136 1.90 -12.59 5.25
CA LEU A 136 3.25 -12.10 5.54
C LEU A 136 4.33 -13.15 5.27
N ALA A 137 4.02 -14.42 5.46
CA ALA A 137 4.97 -15.52 5.25
C ALA A 137 5.21 -15.73 3.74
N GLU A 138 4.14 -15.75 2.96
CA GLU A 138 4.17 -15.86 1.50
C GLU A 138 4.87 -14.64 0.88
N ALA A 139 4.59 -13.44 1.40
CA ALA A 139 5.29 -12.24 0.97
C ALA A 139 6.79 -12.24 1.34
N LEU A 140 7.17 -12.90 2.44
CA LEU A 140 8.57 -13.02 2.86
C LEU A 140 9.29 -14.02 1.96
N GLU A 141 8.69 -15.19 1.72
CA GLU A 141 9.21 -16.20 0.81
C GLU A 141 9.43 -15.62 -0.59
N ALA A 142 8.43 -14.96 -1.18
CA ALA A 142 8.55 -14.33 -2.49
C ALA A 142 9.63 -13.23 -2.53
N ALA A 143 9.79 -12.46 -1.44
CA ALA A 143 10.82 -11.44 -1.34
C ALA A 143 12.22 -12.04 -1.20
N SER A 144 12.37 -13.12 -0.43
CA SER A 144 13.64 -13.83 -0.21
C SER A 144 14.09 -14.55 -1.48
N GLU A 145 13.20 -15.24 -2.19
CA GLU A 145 13.51 -15.84 -3.49
C GLU A 145 14.01 -14.79 -4.49
N LEU A 146 13.38 -13.61 -4.47
CA LEU A 146 13.78 -12.50 -5.32
C LEU A 146 15.11 -11.88 -4.88
N ASP A 147 15.37 -11.82 -3.57
CA ASP A 147 16.64 -11.34 -3.00
C ASP A 147 17.80 -12.23 -3.46
N ASP A 148 17.67 -13.54 -3.33
CA ASP A 148 18.65 -14.54 -3.78
C ASP A 148 18.89 -14.45 -5.29
N TRP A 149 17.81 -14.27 -6.07
CA TRP A 149 17.91 -14.14 -7.53
C TRP A 149 18.64 -12.87 -7.96
N ILE A 150 18.43 -11.76 -7.25
CA ILE A 150 19.16 -10.50 -7.49
C ILE A 150 20.62 -10.67 -7.09
N GLU A 151 20.91 -11.28 -5.94
CA GLU A 151 22.28 -11.52 -5.44
C GLU A 151 23.11 -12.40 -6.40
N GLY A 152 22.47 -13.29 -7.16
CA GLY A 152 23.13 -14.03 -8.25
C GLY A 152 23.72 -13.15 -9.37
N HIS A 153 23.36 -11.86 -9.43
CA HIS A 153 23.82 -10.90 -10.45
C HIS A 153 24.55 -9.69 -9.86
N VAL A 154 24.42 -9.43 -8.56
CA VAL A 154 25.06 -8.30 -7.86
C VAL A 154 25.53 -8.75 -6.48
N ASN A 155 26.67 -8.25 -6.01
CA ASN A 155 27.14 -8.57 -4.65
C ASN A 155 26.63 -7.52 -3.66
N TYR A 156 25.98 -7.97 -2.59
CA TYR A 156 25.53 -7.09 -1.52
C TYR A 156 26.66 -6.68 -0.58
N ALA A 157 26.60 -5.42 -0.14
CA ALA A 157 27.45 -4.88 0.91
C ALA A 157 26.96 -5.41 2.26
N PHE A 158 27.65 -6.42 2.77
CA PHE A 158 27.31 -7.16 3.98
C PHE A 158 28.48 -7.20 4.95
N ASP A 159 28.19 -7.09 6.25
CA ASP A 159 29.14 -7.27 7.34
C ASP A 159 28.62 -8.39 8.27
N GLU A 160 29.49 -9.33 8.62
CA GLU A 160 29.14 -10.52 9.43
C GLU A 160 28.51 -10.20 10.80
N ARG A 161 28.75 -8.99 11.34
CA ARG A 161 28.24 -8.58 12.65
C ARG A 161 27.07 -7.61 12.53
N LEU A 162 27.09 -6.72 11.54
CA LEU A 162 26.11 -5.65 11.35
C LEU A 162 25.01 -6.02 10.36
N GLY A 163 25.16 -7.11 9.60
CA GLY A 163 24.25 -7.51 8.54
C GLY A 163 24.42 -6.67 7.27
N TYR A 164 23.32 -6.44 6.57
CA TYR A 164 23.30 -5.62 5.35
C TYR A 164 23.62 -4.16 5.66
N LEU A 165 24.64 -3.62 5.00
CA LEU A 165 25.08 -2.26 5.22
C LEU A 165 24.11 -1.26 4.59
N THR A 166 23.71 -0.27 5.38
CA THR A 166 22.75 0.76 4.99
C THR A 166 23.11 2.10 5.64
N SER A 167 22.72 3.21 4.99
CA SER A 167 22.79 4.54 5.61
C SER A 167 21.57 4.82 6.50
N CYS A 168 20.50 4.04 6.40
CA CYS A 168 19.26 4.25 7.13
C CYS A 168 19.31 3.49 8.47
N PRO A 169 19.33 4.18 9.64
CA PRO A 169 19.41 3.50 10.94
C PRO A 169 18.29 2.50 11.19
N THR A 170 17.12 2.70 10.56
CA THR A 170 15.97 1.81 10.73
C THR A 170 16.07 0.50 9.94
N ASN A 171 17.03 0.36 9.02
CA ASN A 171 17.22 -0.83 8.20
C ASN A 171 18.46 -1.66 8.63
N VAL A 172 19.25 -1.24 9.62
CA VAL A 172 20.48 -1.95 10.04
C VAL A 172 20.16 -3.39 10.46
N GLY A 173 21.01 -4.35 10.07
CA GLY A 173 20.81 -5.78 10.32
C GLY A 173 20.24 -6.49 9.11
N THR A 174 19.01 -6.96 9.22
CA THR A 174 18.30 -7.73 8.17
C THR A 174 17.95 -6.89 6.94
N GLY A 175 17.90 -5.56 7.05
CA GLY A 175 17.31 -4.71 6.00
C GLY A 175 15.80 -4.92 5.81
N LEU A 176 15.15 -5.69 6.68
CA LEU A 176 13.74 -6.08 6.55
C LEU A 176 12.80 -5.03 7.14
N ARG A 177 11.78 -4.66 6.37
CA ARG A 177 10.58 -4.00 6.88
C ARG A 177 9.32 -4.75 6.47
N ALA A 178 8.77 -5.51 7.41
CA ALA A 178 7.46 -6.13 7.30
C ALA A 178 6.36 -5.16 7.72
N SER A 179 5.26 -5.11 6.97
CA SER A 179 4.12 -4.27 7.30
C SER A 179 2.79 -4.84 6.85
N VAL A 180 1.74 -4.55 7.60
CA VAL A 180 0.35 -4.90 7.29
C VAL A 180 -0.50 -3.64 7.30
N MET A 181 -1.36 -3.50 6.30
CA MET A 181 -2.36 -2.42 6.23
C MET A 181 -3.71 -2.95 6.70
N MET A 182 -4.32 -2.30 7.69
CA MET A 182 -5.56 -2.76 8.33
C MET A 182 -6.62 -1.66 8.37
N HIS A 183 -7.87 -2.04 8.12
CA HIS A 183 -9.05 -1.20 8.30
C HIS A 183 -9.69 -1.48 9.66
N LEU A 184 -9.59 -0.52 10.59
CA LEU A 184 -9.97 -0.67 12.01
C LEU A 184 -11.09 0.31 12.43
N PRO A 185 -12.24 0.36 11.72
CA PRO A 185 -13.28 1.34 11.98
C PRO A 185 -13.94 1.16 13.35
N ALA A 186 -14.12 -0.09 13.84
CA ALA A 186 -14.79 -0.31 15.12
C ALA A 186 -13.90 0.08 16.29
N LEU A 187 -12.60 -0.24 16.25
CA LEU A 187 -11.64 0.19 17.27
C LEU A 187 -11.48 1.72 17.31
N VAL A 188 -11.59 2.42 16.17
CA VAL A 188 -11.63 3.89 16.16
C VAL A 188 -12.94 4.41 16.75
N LEU A 189 -14.09 3.89 16.31
CA LEU A 189 -15.41 4.36 16.75
C LEU A 189 -15.63 4.14 18.26
N THR A 190 -15.06 3.07 18.81
CA THR A 190 -15.07 2.75 20.25
C THR A 190 -13.89 3.36 21.03
N GLN A 191 -13.10 4.23 20.38
CA GLN A 191 -11.97 4.98 20.94
C GLN A 191 -10.87 4.08 21.57
N GLN A 192 -10.73 2.84 21.09
CA GLN A 192 -9.74 1.88 21.60
C GLN A 192 -8.35 2.07 21.00
N ILE A 193 -8.23 2.68 19.81
CA ILE A 193 -6.94 2.84 19.10
C ILE A 193 -5.89 3.55 19.95
N ASN A 194 -6.25 4.61 20.68
CA ASN A 194 -5.30 5.35 21.52
C ASN A 194 -4.75 4.53 22.70
N ARG A 195 -5.48 3.49 23.12
CA ARG A 195 -5.03 2.53 24.14
C ARG A 195 -4.15 1.43 23.54
N ILE A 196 -4.44 1.03 22.30
CA ILE A 196 -3.77 -0.06 21.61
C ILE A 196 -2.38 0.35 21.09
N ILE A 197 -2.23 1.55 20.55
CA ILE A 197 -0.95 2.02 19.96
C ILE A 197 0.22 1.93 20.96
N PRO A 198 0.12 2.44 22.21
CA PRO A 198 1.22 2.33 23.17
C PRO A 198 1.60 0.88 23.50
N ALA A 199 0.61 -0.03 23.58
CA ALA A 199 0.86 -1.44 23.84
C ALA A 199 1.60 -2.11 22.67
N ILE A 200 1.23 -1.79 21.42
CA ILE A 200 1.94 -2.27 20.22
C ILE A 200 3.39 -1.75 20.18
N ASN A 201 3.61 -0.48 20.54
CA ASN A 201 4.94 0.11 20.59
C ASN A 201 5.86 -0.57 21.62
N GLN A 202 5.31 -0.99 22.76
CA GLN A 202 6.07 -1.75 23.78
C GLN A 202 6.52 -3.13 23.29
N LEU A 203 5.85 -3.68 22.26
CA LEU A 203 6.19 -4.96 21.64
C LEU A 203 7.19 -4.81 20.48
N GLY A 204 7.74 -3.61 20.25
CA GLY A 204 8.73 -3.36 19.20
C GLY A 204 8.13 -3.23 17.79
N LEU A 205 6.85 -2.87 17.71
CA LEU A 205 6.15 -2.58 16.47
C LEU A 205 5.79 -1.09 16.40
N VAL A 206 5.50 -0.59 15.19
CA VAL A 206 5.10 0.81 14.95
C VAL A 206 3.76 0.83 14.23
N VAL A 207 2.85 1.69 14.70
CA VAL A 207 1.56 1.98 14.06
C VAL A 207 1.55 3.40 13.53
N ARG A 208 1.09 3.58 12.30
CA ARG A 208 0.86 4.90 11.70
C ARG A 208 -0.41 4.92 10.84
N GLY A 209 -1.02 6.09 10.68
CA GLY A 209 -2.05 6.29 9.66
C GLY A 209 -1.46 6.14 8.25
N THR A 210 -2.20 5.51 7.34
CA THR A 210 -1.78 5.38 5.93
C THR A 210 -2.05 6.66 5.14
N TYR A 211 -3.17 7.32 5.46
CA TYR A 211 -3.64 8.53 4.80
C TYR A 211 -3.86 9.63 5.84
N GLY A 212 -3.56 10.87 5.46
CA GLY A 212 -3.59 12.03 6.35
C GLY A 212 -2.19 12.52 6.72
N GLU A 213 -2.14 13.52 7.58
CA GLU A 213 -0.89 14.13 8.05
C GLU A 213 -0.68 13.87 9.56
N GLY A 214 0.58 13.68 9.95
CA GLY A 214 0.95 13.46 11.36
C GLY A 214 0.33 12.19 11.95
N SER A 215 -0.53 12.35 12.96
CA SER A 215 -1.20 11.25 13.66
C SER A 215 -2.59 10.92 13.10
N GLU A 216 -3.07 11.64 12.08
CA GLU A 216 -4.35 11.33 11.42
C GLU A 216 -4.27 10.00 10.67
N ALA A 217 -5.37 9.22 10.72
CA ALA A 217 -5.54 7.98 9.98
C ALA A 217 -6.86 8.02 9.19
N LEU A 218 -6.87 8.78 8.09
CA LEU A 218 -8.06 8.96 7.26
C LEU A 218 -8.57 7.62 6.75
N GLY A 219 -9.89 7.42 6.84
CA GLY A 219 -10.54 6.17 6.47
C GLY A 219 -10.32 5.04 7.47
N ASN A 220 -9.77 5.32 8.66
CA ASN A 220 -9.47 4.31 9.68
C ASN A 220 -8.52 3.21 9.18
N ILE A 221 -7.60 3.59 8.29
CA ILE A 221 -6.60 2.69 7.70
C ILE A 221 -5.25 2.92 8.35
N PHE A 222 -4.77 1.88 9.03
CA PHE A 222 -3.52 1.90 9.78
C PHE A 222 -2.51 0.97 9.13
N GLN A 223 -1.24 1.37 9.15
CA GLN A 223 -0.12 0.51 8.80
C GLN A 223 0.60 0.11 10.08
N ILE A 224 0.75 -1.19 10.29
CA ILE A 224 1.47 -1.80 11.41
C ILE A 224 2.74 -2.44 10.86
N SER A 225 3.87 -2.27 11.53
CA SER A 225 5.16 -2.73 11.01
C SER A 225 6.17 -2.99 12.11
N ASN A 226 7.20 -3.78 11.82
CA ASN A 226 8.31 -3.97 12.76
C ASN A 226 9.12 -2.69 12.97
N GLN A 227 9.66 -2.51 14.17
CA GLN A 227 10.71 -1.53 14.48
C GLN A 227 12.10 -2.19 14.56
N ILE A 228 12.14 -3.43 15.05
CA ILE A 228 13.37 -4.20 15.25
C ILE A 228 13.81 -4.80 13.91
N THR A 229 15.07 -4.55 13.55
CA THR A 229 15.69 -5.01 12.30
C THR A 229 17.07 -5.67 12.50
N LEU A 230 17.70 -5.46 13.66
CA LEU A 230 18.96 -6.09 14.07
C LEU A 230 18.74 -7.00 15.28
N GLY A 231 19.38 -8.16 15.29
CA GLY A 231 19.39 -9.08 16.44
C GLY A 231 18.19 -10.04 16.52
N LYS A 232 17.35 -10.09 15.48
CA LYS A 232 16.31 -11.10 15.26
C LYS A 232 16.36 -11.55 13.80
N SER A 233 15.99 -12.79 13.51
CA SER A 233 15.86 -13.26 12.13
C SER A 233 14.63 -12.66 11.45
N GLU A 234 14.64 -12.67 10.12
CA GLU A 234 13.53 -12.23 9.28
C GLU A 234 12.24 -12.99 9.61
N GLU A 235 12.31 -14.30 9.83
CA GLU A 235 11.14 -15.14 10.15
C GLU A 235 10.56 -14.78 11.52
N ASP A 236 11.42 -14.58 12.54
CA ASP A 236 10.98 -14.19 13.88
C ASP A 236 10.31 -12.81 13.87
N ILE A 237 10.88 -11.85 13.12
CA ILE A 237 10.30 -10.51 12.93
C ILE A 237 8.90 -10.62 12.31
N VAL A 238 8.74 -11.44 11.28
CA VAL A 238 7.46 -11.65 10.59
C VAL A 238 6.46 -12.38 11.48
N ALA A 239 6.88 -13.41 12.21
CA ALA A 239 6.03 -14.18 13.12
C ALA A 239 5.51 -13.33 14.29
N ASP A 240 6.36 -12.48 14.87
CA ASP A 240 5.97 -11.52 15.91
C ASP A 240 4.91 -10.56 15.38
N LEU A 241 5.13 -9.96 14.20
CA LEU A 241 4.16 -9.06 13.58
C LEU A 241 2.83 -9.78 13.28
N HIS A 242 2.89 -10.98 12.70
CA HIS A 242 1.72 -11.78 12.38
C HIS A 242 0.85 -12.05 13.61
N THR A 243 1.47 -12.47 14.71
CA THR A 243 0.79 -12.75 15.99
C THR A 243 0.02 -11.54 16.50
N ILE A 244 0.63 -10.35 16.48
CA ILE A 244 -0.04 -9.12 16.93
C ILE A 244 -1.16 -8.71 15.98
N VAL A 245 -0.97 -8.87 14.68
CA VAL A 245 -2.00 -8.58 13.68
C VAL A 245 -3.22 -9.48 13.87
N GLU A 246 -3.06 -10.78 14.14
CA GLU A 246 -4.17 -11.68 14.44
C GLU A 246 -4.96 -11.26 15.69
N GLN A 247 -4.27 -10.82 16.74
CA GLN A 247 -4.91 -10.29 17.94
C GLN A 247 -5.74 -9.03 17.63
N LEU A 248 -5.25 -8.15 16.75
CA LEU A 248 -5.96 -6.95 16.34
C LEU A 248 -7.17 -7.27 15.46
N ILE A 249 -7.08 -8.27 14.58
CA ILE A 249 -8.21 -8.78 13.82
C ILE A 249 -9.31 -9.26 14.79
N ALA A 250 -8.94 -10.06 15.80
CA ALA A 250 -9.88 -10.56 16.78
C ALA A 250 -10.54 -9.41 17.59
N GLN A 251 -9.77 -8.41 18.01
CA GLN A 251 -10.27 -7.24 18.73
C GLN A 251 -11.21 -6.38 17.86
N GLU A 252 -10.86 -6.13 16.59
CA GLU A 252 -11.71 -5.39 15.65
C GLU A 252 -13.01 -6.15 15.38
N ARG A 253 -12.98 -7.47 15.13
CA ARG A 253 -14.19 -8.28 14.96
C ARG A 253 -15.07 -8.27 16.21
N ALA A 254 -14.48 -8.37 17.40
CA ALA A 254 -15.22 -8.28 18.66
C ALA A 254 -15.87 -6.90 18.85
N ALA A 255 -15.16 -5.82 18.54
CA ALA A 255 -15.68 -4.46 18.59
C ALA A 255 -16.82 -4.25 17.57
N ARG A 256 -16.69 -4.75 16.34
CA ARG A 256 -17.75 -4.75 15.33
C ARG A 256 -19.02 -5.44 15.84
N GLN A 257 -18.89 -6.64 16.44
CA GLN A 257 -20.01 -7.37 17.01
C GLN A 257 -20.65 -6.65 18.21
N ALA A 258 -19.84 -6.01 19.06
CA ALA A 258 -20.34 -5.19 20.16
C ALA A 258 -21.15 -3.99 19.65
N LEU A 259 -20.65 -3.29 18.62
CA LEU A 259 -21.36 -2.19 17.98
C LEU A 259 -22.71 -2.63 17.40
N VAL A 260 -22.76 -3.78 16.71
CA VAL A 260 -24.03 -4.33 16.19
C VAL A 260 -25.02 -4.59 17.32
N LYS A 261 -24.58 -5.19 18.43
CA LYS A 261 -25.45 -5.49 19.58
C LYS A 261 -25.94 -4.23 20.30
N THR A 262 -25.08 -3.22 20.45
CA THR A 262 -25.40 -2.00 21.21
C THR A 262 -26.19 -0.99 20.39
N LEU A 263 -25.83 -0.80 19.11
CA LEU A 263 -26.40 0.24 18.26
C LEU A 263 -27.51 -0.29 17.34
N GLY A 264 -27.47 -1.57 16.96
CA GLY A 264 -28.46 -2.19 16.07
C GLY A 264 -28.76 -1.34 14.84
N ILE A 265 -30.01 -0.90 14.71
CA ILE A 265 -30.49 -0.08 13.60
C ILE A 265 -29.76 1.27 13.45
N GLN A 266 -29.20 1.82 14.54
CA GLN A 266 -28.46 3.09 14.48
C GLN A 266 -27.13 2.92 13.74
N LEU A 267 -26.50 1.74 13.84
CA LEU A 267 -25.28 1.44 13.08
C LEU A 267 -25.62 1.28 11.59
N GLU A 268 -26.72 0.61 11.29
CA GLU A 268 -27.23 0.47 9.92
C GLU A 268 -27.56 1.84 9.30
N ASP A 269 -28.27 2.72 10.02
CA ASP A 269 -28.55 4.10 9.56
C ASP A 269 -27.26 4.89 9.32
N LYS A 270 -26.27 4.80 10.21
CA LYS A 270 -24.98 5.48 10.02
C LYS A 270 -24.30 5.07 8.72
N VAL A 271 -24.16 3.77 8.45
CA VAL A 271 -23.45 3.30 7.25
C VAL A 271 -24.22 3.63 5.97
N PHE A 272 -25.56 3.63 6.01
CA PHE A 272 -26.39 4.02 4.87
C PHE A 272 -26.42 5.53 4.63
N ARG A 273 -26.30 6.37 5.67
CA ARG A 273 -26.11 7.82 5.48
C ARG A 273 -24.83 8.11 4.73
N SER A 274 -23.72 7.49 5.14
CA SER A 274 -22.44 7.61 4.45
C SER A 274 -22.51 7.10 3.01
N TYR A 275 -23.23 6.00 2.76
CA TYR A 275 -23.53 5.55 1.40
C TYR A 275 -24.33 6.58 0.59
N GLY A 276 -25.38 7.15 1.18
CA GLY A 276 -26.21 8.18 0.56
C GLY A 276 -25.43 9.44 0.20
N ILE A 277 -24.52 9.87 1.08
CA ILE A 277 -23.58 10.98 0.82
C ILE A 277 -22.70 10.62 -0.36
N LEU A 278 -21.99 9.49 -0.35
CA LEU A 278 -21.09 9.13 -1.44
C LEU A 278 -21.80 8.94 -2.79
N ALA A 279 -23.01 8.36 -2.78
CA ALA A 279 -23.79 8.15 -3.99
C ALA A 279 -24.36 9.45 -4.59
N ASN A 280 -24.46 10.53 -3.80
CA ASN A 280 -25.18 11.73 -4.21
C ASN A 280 -24.41 13.04 -4.04
N CYS A 281 -23.47 13.22 -3.13
CA CYS A 281 -22.82 14.51 -2.88
C CYS A 281 -22.24 15.11 -4.17
N ARG A 282 -22.22 16.45 -4.28
CA ARG A 282 -21.68 17.17 -5.45
C ARG A 282 -20.32 17.81 -5.17
N VAL A 283 -19.98 17.94 -3.89
CA VAL A 283 -18.72 18.42 -3.34
C VAL A 283 -18.44 17.53 -2.13
N ILE A 284 -17.22 17.00 -2.04
CA ILE A 284 -16.77 16.23 -0.88
C ILE A 284 -15.26 16.37 -0.74
N ASP A 285 -14.79 16.76 0.44
CA ASP A 285 -13.36 16.85 0.71
C ASP A 285 -12.73 15.46 0.94
N SER A 286 -11.41 15.40 1.10
CA SER A 286 -10.71 14.12 1.29
C SER A 286 -11.01 13.46 2.65
N LYS A 287 -11.27 14.24 3.70
CA LYS A 287 -11.51 13.72 5.06
C LYS A 287 -12.90 13.10 5.15
N GLU A 288 -13.92 13.82 4.68
CA GLU A 288 -15.30 13.35 4.64
C GLU A 288 -15.43 12.13 3.71
N ALA A 289 -14.79 12.17 2.53
CA ALA A 289 -14.78 11.04 1.61
C ALA A 289 -14.18 9.79 2.26
N ALA A 290 -13.01 9.91 2.89
CA ALA A 290 -12.35 8.77 3.54
C ALA A 290 -13.18 8.20 4.70
N GLN A 291 -13.78 9.05 5.53
CA GLN A 291 -14.66 8.61 6.61
C GLN A 291 -15.91 7.90 6.08
N CYS A 292 -16.58 8.47 5.07
CA CYS A 292 -17.77 7.86 4.49
C CYS A 292 -17.44 6.54 3.79
N LEU A 293 -16.30 6.45 3.10
CA LEU A 293 -15.85 5.22 2.46
C LEU A 293 -15.58 4.12 3.50
N SER A 294 -14.95 4.49 4.62
CA SER A 294 -14.75 3.60 5.76
C SER A 294 -16.07 3.10 6.35
N ASP A 295 -17.05 3.98 6.54
CA ASP A 295 -18.38 3.61 7.06
C ASP A 295 -19.10 2.66 6.10
N VAL A 296 -19.07 2.93 4.79
CA VAL A 296 -19.66 2.06 3.77
C VAL A 296 -19.00 0.69 3.77
N ARG A 297 -17.67 0.61 3.85
CA ARG A 297 -16.97 -0.67 3.96
C ARG A 297 -17.40 -1.46 5.18
N LEU A 298 -17.48 -0.81 6.35
CA LEU A 298 -17.98 -1.45 7.57
C LEU A 298 -19.42 -1.97 7.35
N GLY A 299 -20.28 -1.19 6.69
CA GLY A 299 -21.64 -1.60 6.35
C GLY A 299 -21.70 -2.81 5.40
N ILE A 300 -20.77 -2.92 4.46
CA ILE A 300 -20.63 -4.08 3.56
C ILE A 300 -20.18 -5.31 4.36
N ASP A 301 -19.12 -5.17 5.16
CA ASP A 301 -18.55 -6.27 5.95
C ASP A 301 -19.54 -6.81 7.00
N LEU A 302 -20.41 -5.96 7.54
CA LEU A 302 -21.48 -6.35 8.47
C LEU A 302 -22.75 -6.90 7.77
N GLY A 303 -22.81 -6.86 6.43
CA GLY A 303 -23.93 -7.38 5.65
C GLY A 303 -25.15 -6.45 5.57
N TYR A 304 -25.04 -5.20 6.02
CA TYR A 304 -26.09 -4.18 5.84
C TYR A 304 -26.17 -3.72 4.37
N ILE A 305 -25.02 -3.41 3.78
CA ILE A 305 -24.91 -2.95 2.38
C ILE A 305 -24.51 -4.14 1.50
N LYS A 306 -25.47 -4.71 0.77
CA LYS A 306 -25.26 -5.97 0.00
C LYS A 306 -24.90 -5.77 -1.46
N ASN A 307 -25.18 -4.60 -2.02
CA ASN A 307 -25.13 -4.36 -3.48
C ASN A 307 -23.89 -3.57 -3.90
N VAL A 308 -22.82 -3.62 -3.10
CA VAL A 308 -21.58 -2.89 -3.35
C VAL A 308 -20.41 -3.83 -3.05
N PRO A 309 -19.47 -4.03 -3.98
CA PRO A 309 -18.31 -4.87 -3.73
C PRO A 309 -17.39 -4.21 -2.69
N ARG A 310 -16.86 -5.00 -1.77
CA ARG A 310 -15.96 -4.52 -0.70
C ARG A 310 -14.69 -3.84 -1.22
N ASN A 311 -14.22 -4.23 -2.42
CA ASN A 311 -13.03 -3.70 -3.07
C ASN A 311 -13.17 -2.21 -3.44
N ILE A 312 -14.40 -1.69 -3.45
CA ILE A 312 -14.65 -0.27 -3.75
C ILE A 312 -13.94 0.67 -2.77
N LEU A 313 -13.74 0.25 -1.51
CA LEU A 313 -12.96 1.04 -0.54
C LEU A 313 -11.52 1.17 -1.01
N ASN A 314 -10.88 0.05 -1.30
CA ASN A 314 -9.46 0.00 -1.69
C ASN A 314 -9.24 0.85 -2.95
N GLU A 315 -10.12 0.68 -3.95
CA GLU A 315 -10.08 1.44 -5.19
C GLU A 315 -10.32 2.93 -4.98
N LEU A 316 -11.38 3.31 -4.27
CA LEU A 316 -11.73 4.73 -4.10
C LEU A 316 -10.76 5.46 -3.18
N MET A 317 -10.18 4.81 -2.17
CA MET A 317 -9.14 5.43 -1.33
C MET A 317 -7.88 5.81 -2.11
N ILE A 318 -7.60 5.11 -3.22
CA ILE A 318 -6.51 5.42 -4.14
C ILE A 318 -6.96 6.42 -5.20
N LEU A 319 -8.09 6.17 -5.89
CA LEU A 319 -8.58 7.01 -6.99
C LEU A 319 -8.94 8.45 -6.58
N THR A 320 -9.28 8.64 -5.31
CA THR A 320 -9.66 9.96 -4.78
C THR A 320 -8.48 10.78 -4.28
N GLN A 321 -7.26 10.22 -4.35
CA GLN A 321 -6.02 10.94 -4.05
C GLN A 321 -5.69 11.96 -5.13
N PRO A 322 -4.94 13.03 -4.80
CA PRO A 322 -4.72 14.15 -5.71
C PRO A 322 -4.11 13.77 -7.06
N GLY A 323 -3.15 12.83 -7.10
CA GLY A 323 -2.47 12.39 -8.31
C GLY A 323 -3.42 11.69 -9.27
N PHE A 324 -4.10 10.64 -8.82
CA PHE A 324 -5.12 9.97 -9.62
C PHE A 324 -6.24 10.90 -10.06
N LEU A 325 -6.69 11.80 -9.19
CA LEU A 325 -7.77 12.73 -9.51
C LEU A 325 -7.38 13.71 -10.62
N GLN A 326 -6.14 14.20 -10.59
CA GLN A 326 -5.58 15.07 -11.62
C GLN A 326 -5.35 14.31 -12.93
N GLN A 327 -4.84 13.07 -12.86
CA GLN A 327 -4.67 12.22 -14.03
C GLN A 327 -6.03 11.92 -14.70
N TYR A 328 -7.05 11.57 -13.92
CA TYR A 328 -8.40 11.33 -14.41
C TYR A 328 -9.01 12.59 -15.04
N ALA A 329 -8.72 13.77 -14.48
CA ALA A 329 -9.18 15.04 -15.04
C ALA A 329 -8.37 15.51 -16.26
N GLY A 330 -7.24 14.88 -16.58
CA GLY A 330 -6.36 15.27 -17.68
C GLY A 330 -5.63 16.60 -17.47
N GLY A 331 -5.47 17.05 -16.22
CA GLY A 331 -4.83 18.34 -15.93
C GLY A 331 -4.76 18.70 -14.44
N VAL A 332 -4.07 19.79 -14.13
CA VAL A 332 -3.95 20.32 -12.77
C VAL A 332 -5.31 20.85 -12.31
N LEU A 333 -5.71 20.45 -11.10
CA LEU A 333 -6.96 20.86 -10.46
C LEU A 333 -6.69 21.76 -9.26
N ARG A 334 -7.47 22.84 -9.15
CA ARG A 334 -7.52 23.69 -7.94
C ARG A 334 -8.21 22.95 -6.79
N PRO A 335 -7.97 23.34 -5.52
CA PRO A 335 -8.57 22.67 -4.36
C PRO A 335 -10.08 22.43 -4.47
N GLU A 336 -10.85 23.45 -4.82
CA GLU A 336 -12.30 23.40 -5.00
C GLU A 336 -12.74 22.49 -6.16
N GLU A 337 -11.96 22.44 -7.24
CA GLU A 337 -12.22 21.57 -8.38
C GLU A 337 -11.95 20.11 -8.03
N ARG A 338 -10.96 19.85 -7.16
CA ARG A 338 -10.68 18.50 -6.65
C ARG A 338 -11.88 17.95 -5.88
N ASP A 339 -12.56 18.76 -5.07
CA ASP A 339 -13.69 18.27 -4.28
C ASP A 339 -14.91 17.93 -5.15
N VAL A 340 -15.16 18.72 -6.19
CA VAL A 340 -16.20 18.44 -7.20
C VAL A 340 -15.88 17.17 -7.99
N ARG A 341 -14.62 17.03 -8.44
CA ARG A 341 -14.16 15.88 -9.22
C ARG A 341 -14.13 14.61 -8.39
N ARG A 342 -13.73 14.69 -7.12
CA ARG A 342 -13.78 13.58 -6.15
C ARG A 342 -15.20 13.07 -6.00
N ALA A 343 -16.15 13.97 -5.74
CA ALA A 343 -17.55 13.63 -5.65
C ALA A 343 -18.05 12.96 -6.95
N ALA A 344 -17.70 13.50 -8.12
CA ALA A 344 -18.10 12.93 -9.41
C ALA A 344 -17.57 11.50 -9.61
N LEU A 345 -16.28 11.27 -9.37
CA LEU A 345 -15.64 9.96 -9.51
C LEU A 345 -16.29 8.93 -8.59
N ILE A 346 -16.50 9.27 -7.32
CA ILE A 346 -17.14 8.38 -6.34
C ILE A 346 -18.55 8.00 -6.81
N ARG A 347 -19.36 8.97 -7.25
CA ARG A 347 -20.72 8.72 -7.76
C ARG A 347 -20.71 7.82 -9.00
N GLU A 348 -19.82 8.08 -9.95
CA GLU A 348 -19.68 7.29 -11.17
C GLU A 348 -19.35 5.83 -10.82
N ARG A 349 -18.37 5.62 -9.94
CA ARG A 349 -17.95 4.29 -9.50
C ARG A 349 -19.07 3.52 -8.80
N LEU A 350 -19.82 4.17 -7.89
CA LEU A 350 -20.97 3.56 -7.21
C LEU A 350 -22.13 3.26 -8.17
N ARG A 351 -22.38 4.13 -9.15
CA ARG A 351 -23.44 3.93 -10.16
C ARG A 351 -23.14 2.78 -11.11
N MET A 352 -21.88 2.57 -11.49
CA MET A 352 -21.47 1.43 -12.31
C MET A 352 -21.83 0.11 -11.66
N GLU A 353 -21.68 -0.01 -10.34
CA GLU A 353 -22.04 -1.21 -9.59
C GLU A 353 -23.56 -1.42 -9.54
N THR A 354 -24.34 -0.35 -9.40
CA THR A 354 -25.81 -0.45 -9.46
C THR A 354 -26.29 -0.95 -10.83
N ARG A 355 -25.65 -0.52 -11.93
CA ARG A 355 -26.02 -0.91 -13.31
C ARG A 355 -25.66 -2.35 -13.66
N ARG A 356 -24.46 -2.81 -13.28
CA ARG A 356 -24.01 -4.21 -13.51
C ARG A 356 -25.01 -5.24 -12.98
N LYS A 357 -25.73 -4.90 -11.91
CA LYS A 357 -26.76 -5.77 -11.33
C LYS A 357 -28.07 -5.76 -12.11
N MET A 358 -28.54 -4.60 -12.59
CA MET A 358 -29.76 -4.52 -13.40
C MET A 358 -29.65 -5.36 -14.68
N GLU A 359 -28.47 -5.40 -15.29
CA GLU A 359 -28.21 -6.21 -16.49
C GLU A 359 -27.93 -7.70 -16.18
N GLY A 360 -27.62 -8.03 -14.93
CA GLY A 360 -27.38 -9.41 -14.46
C GLY A 360 -28.63 -10.13 -13.97
N ASP A 361 -29.62 -9.41 -13.46
CA ASP A 361 -30.94 -9.95 -13.06
C ASP A 361 -31.90 -10.14 -14.27
N GLU A 362 -31.50 -9.73 -15.48
CA GLU A 362 -32.23 -9.94 -16.75
C GLU A 362 -31.77 -11.18 -17.56
N ARG A 363 -30.94 -12.06 -16.98
CA ARG A 363 -30.47 -13.30 -17.64
C ARG A 363 -30.84 -14.58 -16.90
#